data_AF-A0A538EP78-F1
#
_entry.id   AF-A0A538EP78-F1
#
_cell.length_a   1.000
_cell.length_b   1.000
_cell.length_c   1.000
_cell.angle_alpha   90.00
_cell.angle_beta   90.00
_cell.angle_gamma   90.00
#
_symmetry.space_group_name_H-M   'P 1'
#
loop_
_entity.id
_entity.type
_entity.pdbx_description
1 polymer ?
#
loop_
_entity_poly.entity_id
_entity_poly.type
_entity_poly.pdbx_seq_one_letter_code
_entity_poly.pdbx_strand_id
1 'polypeptide(L)'
;MTLLVGLLALCANRVHNGDLYLELGAGRFISQHGLVTHDPFPTIAAGREWLNQQWLSELAFYKVAGLVGMTGLTLRYALGLGLPLSWLLWRCRDKGLGMLALGAALYFPTILAIVHPRAAVFTLAAFSGLLVLLLEGWPGGRVAGIRGRRRLLLAVTIPGLFALWANLHGGFVGGLALLGLVGLGTLLDHPRRARAGWRPGAWRPGARPLLALGAIGLAAVGATFATPLGPRVWTYVWSFRNPALSVATQEWAPAIHSPLIMLYVAVAAITTGWLWRATPRPRPLTPLVVAVGFLALTVYSQRNVVLLGPVMVYLIAQCAPERALAAPRRGAVAVVGVAAVAAGAVWAFALGPARTAPYLKPRLMDVVLRHPPAGGRIASVAGVSSYLLWRSSHTPVVVDGWLEHFRPDELRGAYGVLHATPAGLRYIQRWGIRGVITRSPLTVRRLRGDGFRVVAATSEGTYLSR
;
A
#
# COMPACT_ATOMS: atom_id res chain seq x y z
N MET A 1 5.29 4.41 -21.45
CA MET A 1 5.55 4.80 -20.05
C MET A 1 5.07 6.22 -19.77
N THR A 2 5.47 7.23 -20.54
CA THR A 2 5.10 8.64 -20.33
C THR A 2 3.60 8.91 -20.30
N LEU A 3 2.82 8.32 -21.22
CA LEU A 3 1.34 8.43 -21.23
C LEU A 3 0.70 7.82 -19.97
N LEU A 4 1.15 6.63 -19.56
CA LEU A 4 0.68 5.96 -18.33
C LEU A 4 0.98 6.83 -17.11
N VAL A 5 2.21 7.36 -17.01
CA VAL A 5 2.61 8.25 -15.90
C VAL A 5 1.76 9.52 -15.87
N GLY A 6 1.48 10.12 -17.04
CA GLY A 6 0.59 11.27 -17.15
C GLY A 6 -0.83 10.98 -16.67
N LEU A 7 -1.43 9.87 -17.11
CA LEU A 7 -2.76 9.43 -16.67
C LEU A 7 -2.79 9.14 -15.17
N LEU A 8 -1.80 8.42 -14.66
CA LEU A 8 -1.69 8.12 -13.23
C LEU A 8 -1.52 9.40 -12.40
N ALA A 9 -0.78 10.39 -12.89
CA ALA A 9 -0.63 11.67 -12.21
C ALA A 9 -1.94 12.47 -12.16
N LEU A 10 -2.76 12.40 -13.21
CA LEU A 10 -4.10 13.02 -13.24
C LEU A 10 -5.07 12.31 -12.27
N CYS A 11 -4.94 11.00 -12.15
CA CYS A 11 -5.73 10.15 -11.26
C CYS A 11 -5.30 10.22 -9.79
N ALA A 12 -4.01 10.45 -9.52
CA ALA A 12 -3.43 10.53 -8.19
C ALA A 12 -3.82 11.85 -7.50
N ASN A 13 -5.05 11.87 -6.98
CA ASN A 13 -5.61 13.05 -6.36
C ASN A 13 -5.02 13.28 -4.96
N ARG A 14 -4.07 14.23 -4.88
CA ARG A 14 -3.42 14.68 -3.63
C ARG A 14 -4.33 15.44 -2.67
N VAL A 15 -5.42 16.02 -3.16
CA VAL A 15 -6.33 16.87 -2.36
C VAL A 15 -7.20 16.02 -1.44
N HIS A 16 -7.37 14.74 -1.77
CA HIS A 16 -8.24 13.81 -1.06
C HIS A 16 -7.46 12.66 -0.41
N ASN A 17 -6.24 12.89 0.07
CA ASN A 17 -5.52 11.87 0.82
C ASN A 17 -5.06 12.36 2.19
N GLY A 18 -5.59 11.72 3.22
CA GLY A 18 -5.26 11.92 4.62
C GLY A 18 -3.86 11.49 4.99
N ASP A 19 -3.41 10.37 4.42
CA ASP A 19 -2.11 9.79 4.70
C ASP A 19 -1.00 10.69 4.17
N LEU A 20 -1.21 11.37 3.04
CA LEU A 20 -0.20 12.28 2.46
C LEU A 20 0.17 13.39 3.45
N TYR A 21 -0.82 14.04 4.07
CA TYR A 21 -0.53 15.15 4.99
C TYR A 21 0.04 14.69 6.31
N LEU A 22 -0.28 13.46 6.73
CA LEU A 22 0.40 12.80 7.86
C LEU A 22 1.89 12.68 7.55
N GLU A 23 2.22 12.13 6.38
CA GLU A 23 3.61 11.89 5.97
C GLU A 23 4.40 13.20 5.81
N LEU A 24 3.75 14.23 5.27
CA LEU A 24 4.35 15.57 5.18
C LEU A 24 4.55 16.21 6.56
N GLY A 25 3.57 16.09 7.45
CA GLY A 25 3.64 16.63 8.82
C GLY A 25 4.72 15.96 9.66
N ALA A 26 4.75 14.63 9.66
CA ALA A 26 5.76 13.83 10.33
C ALA A 26 7.15 14.01 9.71
N GLY A 27 7.25 14.04 8.38
CA GLY A 27 8.50 14.33 7.69
C GLY A 27 9.06 15.71 8.00
N ARG A 28 8.19 16.73 8.13
CA ARG A 28 8.60 18.07 8.59
C ARG A 28 9.14 18.01 10.01
N PHE A 29 8.43 17.35 10.91
CA PHE A 29 8.83 17.22 12.31
C PHE A 29 10.20 16.55 12.43
N ILE A 30 10.38 15.37 11.79
CA ILE A 30 11.65 14.62 11.82
C ILE A 30 12.78 15.45 11.21
N SER A 31 12.53 16.16 10.11
CA SER A 31 13.53 17.02 9.47
C SER A 31 14.02 18.16 10.38
N GLN A 32 13.24 18.56 11.38
CA GLN A 32 13.54 19.69 12.27
C GLN A 32 14.05 19.22 13.64
N HIS A 33 13.57 18.09 14.16
CA HIS A 33 13.81 17.65 15.53
C HIS A 33 14.53 16.29 15.62
N GLY A 34 14.71 15.60 14.50
CA GLY A 34 15.23 14.24 14.49
C GLY A 34 14.18 13.18 14.82
N LEU A 35 14.64 11.95 15.03
CA LEU A 35 13.78 10.82 15.34
C LEU A 35 13.40 10.82 16.82
N VAL A 36 12.11 10.58 17.10
CA VAL A 36 11.57 10.49 18.46
C VAL A 36 10.75 9.21 18.62
N THR A 37 10.59 8.76 19.86
CA THR A 37 9.82 7.56 20.23
C THR A 37 8.49 7.90 20.91
N HIS A 38 8.11 9.17 20.95
CA HIS A 38 6.85 9.65 21.53
C HIS A 38 6.08 10.47 20.50
N ASP A 39 4.73 10.48 20.58
CA ASP A 39 3.86 11.24 19.67
C ASP A 39 4.08 12.74 19.89
N PRO A 40 4.65 13.47 18.91
CA PRO A 40 4.93 14.89 19.05
C PRO A 40 3.71 15.77 18.73
N PHE A 41 2.64 15.18 18.19
CA PHE A 41 1.48 15.94 17.73
C PHE A 41 0.49 16.20 18.87
N PRO A 42 -0.23 17.33 18.85
CA PRO A 42 -1.21 17.68 19.88
C PRO A 42 -2.52 16.89 19.72
N THR A 43 -2.42 15.56 19.70
CA THR A 43 -3.53 14.61 19.66
C THR A 43 -4.02 14.29 21.09
N ILE A 44 -5.00 13.38 21.26
CA ILE A 44 -5.27 12.78 22.59
C ILE A 44 -4.16 11.82 23.02
N ALA A 45 -3.29 11.41 22.10
CA ALA A 45 -2.20 10.48 22.31
C ALA A 45 -0.82 11.16 22.44
N ALA A 46 -0.78 12.50 22.39
CA ALA A 46 0.40 13.31 22.62
C ALA A 46 1.25 12.81 23.80
N GLY A 47 2.56 12.65 23.56
CA GLY A 47 3.53 12.19 24.56
C GLY A 47 3.52 10.69 24.84
N ARG A 48 2.58 9.91 24.28
CA ARG A 48 2.62 8.44 24.35
C ARG A 48 3.61 7.87 23.34
N GLU A 49 3.92 6.59 23.47
CA GLU A 49 4.87 5.89 22.61
C GLU A 49 4.49 5.87 21.13
N TRP A 50 5.29 6.50 20.28
CA TRP A 50 5.10 6.53 18.83
C TRP A 50 6.07 5.59 18.11
N LEU A 51 5.52 4.51 17.55
CA LEU A 51 6.27 3.53 16.76
C LEU A 51 6.35 3.96 15.30
N ASN A 52 7.09 5.03 15.02
CA ASN A 52 7.21 5.55 13.66
C ASN A 52 8.08 4.64 12.77
N GLN A 53 7.47 3.62 12.20
CA GLN A 53 8.13 2.67 11.32
C GLN A 53 8.47 3.24 9.94
N GLN A 54 7.68 4.21 9.45
CA GLN A 54 7.77 4.73 8.09
C GLN A 54 8.52 6.07 7.98
N TRP A 55 9.31 6.43 9.00
CA TRP A 55 10.03 7.71 9.09
C TRP A 55 10.79 8.10 7.80
N LEU A 56 11.35 7.13 7.07
CA LEU A 56 12.11 7.42 5.84
C LEU A 56 11.19 7.78 4.67
N SER A 57 9.99 7.20 4.57
CA SER A 57 9.02 7.64 3.56
C SER A 57 8.55 9.05 3.85
N GLU A 58 8.28 9.36 5.12
CA GLU A 58 7.82 10.67 5.57
C GLU A 58 8.85 11.76 5.24
N LEU A 59 10.12 11.52 5.59
CA LEU A 59 11.23 12.39 5.20
C LEU A 59 11.32 12.55 3.68
N ALA A 60 11.22 11.45 2.91
CA ALA A 60 11.28 11.50 1.47
C ALA A 60 10.13 12.34 0.89
N PHE A 61 8.89 12.11 1.32
CA PHE A 61 7.72 12.87 0.88
C PHE A 61 7.87 14.36 1.20
N TYR A 62 8.27 14.71 2.44
CA TYR A 62 8.46 16.10 2.84
C TYR A 62 9.56 16.80 2.05
N LYS A 63 10.75 16.19 1.92
CA LYS A 63 11.86 16.78 1.16
C LYS A 63 11.51 16.95 -0.33
N VAL A 64 10.86 15.96 -0.94
CA VAL A 64 10.41 16.07 -2.34
C VAL A 64 9.37 17.18 -2.50
N ALA A 65 8.39 17.25 -1.60
CA ALA A 65 7.38 18.31 -1.64
C ALA A 65 8.00 19.70 -1.46
N GLY A 66 9.03 19.84 -0.61
CA GLY A 66 9.76 21.10 -0.44
C GLY A 66 10.60 21.51 -1.66
N LEU A 67 11.20 20.55 -2.36
CA LEU A 67 12.10 20.81 -3.50
C LEU A 67 11.38 21.06 -4.83
N VAL A 68 10.31 20.30 -5.12
CA VAL A 68 9.61 20.37 -6.42
C VAL A 68 8.12 20.65 -6.31
N GLY A 69 7.68 21.03 -5.10
CA GLY A 69 6.29 21.29 -4.81
C GLY A 69 5.42 20.03 -4.82
N MET A 70 4.15 20.22 -4.45
CA MET A 70 3.15 19.16 -4.43
C MET A 70 2.89 18.55 -5.81
N THR A 71 3.17 19.27 -6.90
CA THR A 71 2.95 18.79 -8.27
C THR A 71 4.07 17.83 -8.67
N GLY A 72 5.32 18.19 -8.39
CA GLY A 72 6.45 17.29 -8.57
C GLY A 72 6.33 16.03 -7.71
N LEU A 73 5.79 16.14 -6.50
CA LEU A 73 5.47 14.99 -5.65
C LEU A 73 4.51 14.01 -6.33
N THR A 74 3.38 14.51 -6.85
CA THR A 74 2.39 13.67 -7.55
C THR A 74 2.97 13.00 -8.79
N LEU A 75 3.80 13.72 -9.57
CA LEU A 75 4.48 13.15 -10.74
C LEU A 75 5.45 12.03 -10.34
N ARG A 76 6.27 12.24 -9.29
CA ARG A 76 7.19 11.22 -8.77
C ARG A 76 6.44 10.03 -8.18
N TYR A 77 5.30 10.27 -7.54
CA TYR A 77 4.42 9.20 -7.07
C TYR A 77 3.88 8.35 -8.23
N ALA A 78 3.42 8.99 -9.30
CA ALA A 78 2.97 8.30 -10.51
C ALA A 78 4.10 7.47 -11.17
N LEU A 79 5.35 7.94 -11.11
CA LEU A 79 6.51 7.13 -11.49
C LEU A 79 6.67 5.91 -10.57
N GLY A 80 6.52 6.08 -9.26
CA GLY A 80 6.55 4.99 -8.28
C GLY A 80 5.47 3.92 -8.50
N LEU A 81 4.33 4.28 -9.11
CA LEU A 81 3.29 3.33 -9.53
C LEU A 81 3.59 2.68 -10.89
N GLY A 82 4.10 3.47 -11.85
CA GLY A 82 4.29 3.03 -13.24
C GLY A 82 5.58 2.25 -13.50
N LEU A 83 6.67 2.56 -12.80
CA LEU A 83 7.97 1.90 -12.96
C LEU A 83 7.92 0.42 -12.56
N PRO A 84 7.36 0.03 -11.40
CA PRO A 84 7.26 -1.38 -11.02
C PRO A 84 6.45 -2.20 -12.03
N LEU A 85 5.32 -1.67 -12.50
CA LEU A 85 4.53 -2.29 -13.58
C LEU A 85 5.36 -2.48 -14.85
N SER A 86 6.03 -1.41 -15.31
CA SER A 86 6.81 -1.43 -16.55
C SER A 86 7.94 -2.45 -16.47
N TRP A 87 8.60 -2.53 -15.31
CA TRP A 87 9.70 -3.46 -15.08
C TRP A 87 9.24 -4.92 -15.08
N LEU A 88 8.10 -5.22 -14.44
CA LEU A 88 7.51 -6.56 -14.46
C LEU A 88 6.99 -6.94 -15.84
N LEU A 89 6.27 -6.05 -16.54
CA LEU A 89 5.79 -6.32 -17.90
C LEU A 89 6.93 -6.52 -18.89
N TRP A 90 8.07 -5.84 -18.71
CA TRP A 90 9.26 -6.09 -19.51
C TRP A 90 9.74 -7.55 -19.40
N ARG A 91 9.55 -8.20 -18.25
CA ARG A 91 9.83 -9.64 -18.09
C ARG A 91 8.85 -10.54 -18.84
N CYS A 92 7.70 -10.02 -19.23
CA CYS A 92 6.68 -10.70 -20.02
C CYS A 92 6.72 -10.32 -21.51
N ARG A 93 7.72 -9.54 -21.97
CA ARG A 93 7.76 -9.00 -23.34
C ARG A 93 7.68 -10.09 -24.41
N ASP A 94 8.33 -11.23 -24.20
CA ASP A 94 8.34 -12.35 -25.17
C ASP A 94 7.17 -13.33 -24.95
N LYS A 95 6.12 -12.92 -24.24
CA LYS A 95 4.88 -13.72 -24.04
C LYS A 95 3.76 -13.30 -25.01
N GLY A 96 4.00 -12.30 -25.85
CA GLY A 96 3.06 -11.74 -26.80
C GLY A 96 2.11 -10.69 -26.19
N LEU A 97 1.51 -9.87 -27.06
CA LEU A 97 0.70 -8.70 -26.66
C LEU A 97 -0.49 -9.06 -25.75
N GLY A 98 -1.14 -10.20 -25.99
CA GLY A 98 -2.27 -10.65 -25.16
C GLY A 98 -1.88 -10.90 -23.70
N MET A 99 -0.71 -11.49 -23.44
CA MET A 99 -0.22 -11.73 -22.09
C MET A 99 0.26 -10.44 -21.41
N LEU A 100 0.83 -9.51 -22.18
CA LEU A 100 1.16 -8.17 -21.68
C LEU A 100 -0.09 -7.40 -21.28
N ALA A 101 -1.14 -7.43 -22.11
CA ALA A 101 -2.42 -6.79 -21.82
C ALA A 101 -3.11 -7.43 -20.61
N LEU A 102 -3.12 -8.76 -20.52
CA LEU A 102 -3.64 -9.48 -19.36
C LEU A 102 -2.87 -9.13 -18.08
N GLY A 103 -1.53 -9.09 -18.15
CA GLY A 103 -0.69 -8.70 -17.02
C GLY A 103 -0.96 -7.26 -16.57
N ALA A 104 -1.09 -6.32 -17.51
CA ALA A 104 -1.43 -4.93 -17.20
C ALA A 104 -2.83 -4.82 -16.58
N ALA A 105 -3.82 -5.54 -17.11
CA ALA A 105 -5.18 -5.56 -16.59
C ALA A 105 -5.25 -6.13 -15.17
N LEU A 106 -4.55 -7.23 -14.89
CA LEU A 106 -4.48 -7.84 -13.56
C LEU A 106 -3.67 -7.01 -12.56
N TYR A 107 -2.73 -6.18 -13.03
CA TYR A 107 -2.00 -5.26 -12.18
C TYR A 107 -2.79 -3.99 -11.86
N PHE A 108 -3.73 -3.58 -12.70
CA PHE A 108 -4.44 -2.32 -12.55
C PHE A 108 -5.12 -2.14 -11.18
N PRO A 109 -5.79 -3.14 -10.58
CA PRO A 109 -6.35 -3.03 -9.22
C PRO A 109 -5.30 -2.69 -8.15
N THR A 110 -4.05 -3.13 -8.30
CA THR A 110 -2.95 -2.75 -7.41
C THR A 110 -2.67 -1.24 -7.46
N ILE A 111 -2.68 -0.65 -8.65
CA ILE A 111 -2.53 0.80 -8.81
C ILE A 111 -3.70 1.52 -8.14
N LEU A 112 -4.94 1.07 -8.40
CA LEU A 112 -6.13 1.68 -7.82
C LEU A 112 -6.11 1.63 -6.29
N ALA A 113 -5.67 0.50 -5.73
CA ALA A 113 -5.56 0.30 -4.29
C ALA A 113 -4.62 1.31 -3.63
N ILE A 114 -3.68 1.93 -4.33
CA ILE A 114 -2.73 2.91 -3.76
C ILE A 114 -2.56 4.14 -4.66
N VAL A 115 -3.58 4.54 -5.41
CA VAL A 115 -3.51 5.63 -6.39
C VAL A 115 -3.20 6.98 -5.74
N HIS A 116 -3.57 7.15 -4.47
CA HIS A 116 -3.27 8.36 -3.71
C HIS A 116 -1.87 8.30 -3.08
N PRO A 117 -1.14 9.42 -2.98
CA PRO A 117 0.21 9.44 -2.40
C PRO A 117 0.28 8.93 -0.95
N ARG A 118 0.93 7.79 -0.71
CA ARG A 118 1.20 7.19 0.62
C ARG A 118 2.42 6.27 0.60
N ALA A 119 3.00 5.95 1.76
CA ALA A 119 4.18 5.08 1.87
C ALA A 119 4.05 3.71 1.17
N ALA A 120 2.83 3.21 0.96
CA ALA A 120 2.59 1.92 0.29
C ALA A 120 3.18 1.82 -1.13
N VAL A 121 3.48 2.94 -1.81
CA VAL A 121 4.22 2.93 -3.09
C VAL A 121 5.61 2.31 -2.97
N PHE A 122 6.29 2.49 -1.83
CA PHE A 122 7.59 1.90 -1.57
C PHE A 122 7.47 0.38 -1.40
N THR A 123 6.39 -0.10 -0.79
CA THR A 123 6.06 -1.54 -0.79
C THR A 123 5.85 -2.07 -2.19
N LEU A 124 5.09 -1.36 -3.04
CA LEU A 124 4.88 -1.82 -4.41
C LEU A 124 6.19 -1.95 -5.18
N ALA A 125 7.07 -0.95 -5.05
CA ALA A 125 8.38 -0.93 -5.69
C ALA A 125 9.30 -2.04 -5.17
N ALA A 126 9.45 -2.17 -3.84
CA ALA A 126 10.30 -3.16 -3.22
C ALA A 126 9.80 -4.59 -3.48
N PHE A 127 8.50 -4.84 -3.37
CA PHE A 127 7.90 -6.15 -3.65
C PHE A 127 8.05 -6.55 -5.13
N SER A 128 7.83 -5.61 -6.07
CA SER A 128 8.05 -5.86 -7.49
C SER A 128 9.53 -6.10 -7.80
N GLY A 129 10.43 -5.36 -7.16
CA GLY A 129 11.87 -5.58 -7.27
C GLY A 129 12.30 -6.94 -6.75
N LEU A 130 11.74 -7.38 -5.61
CA LEU A 130 11.96 -8.72 -5.07
C LEU A 130 11.49 -9.80 -6.06
N LEU A 131 10.30 -9.65 -6.66
CA LEU A 131 9.83 -10.57 -7.70
C LEU A 131 10.77 -10.61 -8.91
N VAL A 132 11.32 -9.47 -9.35
CA VAL A 132 12.30 -9.44 -10.44
C VAL A 132 13.59 -10.15 -10.04
N LEU A 133 14.11 -9.90 -8.84
CA LEU A 133 15.29 -10.60 -8.31
C LEU A 133 15.07 -12.12 -8.28
N LEU A 134 13.86 -12.56 -7.90
CA LEU A 134 13.49 -13.97 -7.90
C LEU A 134 13.37 -14.55 -9.32
N LEU A 135 12.77 -13.83 -10.26
CA LEU A 135 12.70 -14.22 -11.68
C LEU A 135 14.07 -14.34 -12.34
N GLU A 136 15.01 -13.50 -11.90
CA GLU A 136 16.37 -13.46 -12.43
C GLU A 136 17.31 -14.49 -11.78
N GLY A 137 17.14 -14.68 -10.48
CA GLY A 137 18.12 -15.27 -9.59
C GLY A 137 17.79 -16.67 -9.08
N TRP A 138 16.52 -17.08 -9.15
CA TRP A 138 16.03 -18.32 -8.55
C TRP A 138 15.89 -19.46 -9.58
N PRO A 139 16.07 -20.74 -9.21
CA PRO A 139 15.94 -21.88 -10.11
C PRO A 139 14.53 -21.98 -10.71
N GLY A 140 14.46 -21.88 -12.04
CA GLY A 140 13.21 -21.78 -12.80
C GLY A 140 13.03 -20.42 -13.47
N GLY A 141 13.84 -19.42 -13.12
CA GLY A 141 13.97 -18.18 -13.89
C GLY A 141 14.56 -18.43 -15.29
N ARG A 142 14.34 -17.46 -16.20
CA ARG A 142 14.74 -17.51 -17.62
C ARG A 142 16.25 -17.77 -17.85
N VAL A 143 17.09 -17.62 -16.83
CA VAL A 143 18.54 -17.79 -16.93
C VAL A 143 18.97 -18.99 -16.06
N ALA A 144 18.76 -20.20 -16.58
CA ALA A 144 19.29 -21.42 -15.97
C ALA A 144 20.81 -21.49 -16.20
N GLY A 145 21.62 -21.19 -15.18
CA GLY A 145 23.10 -21.25 -15.29
C GLY A 145 23.86 -20.36 -14.30
N ILE A 146 23.38 -20.24 -13.06
CA ILE A 146 23.84 -19.16 -12.17
C ILE A 146 25.10 -19.58 -11.39
N ARG A 147 26.25 -19.03 -11.82
CA ARG A 147 27.59 -19.10 -11.17
C ARG A 147 27.58 -18.42 -9.78
N GLY A 148 28.53 -18.80 -8.91
CA GLY A 148 28.58 -18.41 -7.48
C GLY A 148 28.46 -16.90 -7.18
N ARG A 149 29.04 -16.03 -8.01
CA ARG A 149 29.05 -14.57 -7.81
C ARG A 149 27.65 -13.95 -7.78
N ARG A 150 26.70 -14.43 -8.59
CA ARG A 150 25.34 -13.87 -8.64
C ARG A 150 24.46 -14.36 -7.49
N ARG A 151 24.74 -15.55 -6.92
CA ARG A 151 24.09 -16.02 -5.69
C ARG A 151 24.53 -15.19 -4.48
N LEU A 152 25.82 -14.85 -4.42
CA LEU A 152 26.35 -13.94 -3.42
C LEU A 152 25.69 -12.56 -3.53
N LEU A 153 25.53 -12.03 -4.76
CA LEU A 153 24.81 -10.78 -4.99
C LEU A 153 23.37 -10.85 -4.47
N LEU A 154 22.61 -11.90 -4.76
CA LEU A 154 21.25 -12.05 -4.22
C LEU A 154 21.22 -12.14 -2.69
N ALA A 155 22.19 -12.84 -2.10
CA ALA A 155 22.31 -12.99 -0.66
C ALA A 155 22.62 -11.67 0.06
N VAL A 156 23.16 -10.67 -0.64
CA VAL A 156 23.38 -9.31 -0.11
C VAL A 156 22.23 -8.38 -0.47
N THR A 157 21.79 -8.40 -1.73
CA THR A 157 20.76 -7.48 -2.26
C THR A 157 19.40 -7.73 -1.62
N ILE A 158 19.00 -8.98 -1.36
CA ILE A 158 17.70 -9.26 -0.76
C ILE A 158 17.64 -8.74 0.68
N PRO A 159 18.56 -9.09 1.60
CA PRO A 159 18.57 -8.49 2.93
C PRO A 159 18.71 -6.97 2.90
N GLY A 160 19.55 -6.40 2.04
CA GLY A 160 19.67 -4.94 1.87
C GLY A 160 18.37 -4.29 1.45
N LEU A 161 17.59 -4.92 0.56
CA LEU A 161 16.25 -4.49 0.19
C LEU A 161 15.31 -4.50 1.40
N PHE A 162 15.34 -5.54 2.24
CA PHE A 162 14.51 -5.60 3.45
C PHE A 162 14.90 -4.58 4.51
N ALA A 163 16.19 -4.30 4.69
CA ALA A 163 16.66 -3.23 5.58
C ALA A 163 16.13 -1.86 5.14
N LEU A 164 16.26 -1.54 3.85
CA LEU A 164 15.70 -0.29 3.31
C LEU A 164 14.17 -0.26 3.41
N TRP A 165 13.51 -1.35 3.04
CA TRP A 165 12.06 -1.45 3.02
C TRP A 165 11.44 -1.31 4.42
N ALA A 166 12.05 -1.92 5.44
CA ALA A 166 11.59 -1.81 6.82
C ALA A 166 11.70 -0.39 7.40
N ASN A 167 12.45 0.52 6.77
CA ASN A 167 12.46 1.95 7.12
C ASN A 167 11.45 2.77 6.30
N LEU A 168 10.99 2.24 5.15
CA LEU A 168 10.08 2.93 4.24
C LEU A 168 8.60 2.61 4.50
N HIS A 169 8.25 1.35 4.76
CA HIS A 169 6.85 0.95 4.97
C HIS A 169 6.70 -0.48 5.52
N GLY A 170 5.72 -0.71 6.39
CA GLY A 170 5.48 -1.99 7.07
C GLY A 170 5.07 -3.15 6.16
N GLY A 171 4.83 -2.89 4.88
CA GLY A 171 4.48 -3.93 3.90
C GLY A 171 5.61 -4.91 3.56
N PHE A 172 6.82 -4.78 4.16
CA PHE A 172 7.89 -5.77 4.05
C PHE A 172 7.45 -7.17 4.49
N VAL A 173 6.46 -7.27 5.39
CA VAL A 173 5.86 -8.55 5.79
C VAL A 173 5.32 -9.34 4.59
N GLY A 174 4.76 -8.64 3.59
CA GLY A 174 4.33 -9.26 2.34
C GLY A 174 5.51 -9.83 1.54
N GLY A 175 6.67 -9.17 1.55
CA GLY A 175 7.90 -9.70 0.96
C GLY A 175 8.41 -10.95 1.67
N LEU A 176 8.35 -10.99 3.00
CA LEU A 176 8.72 -12.19 3.77
C LEU A 176 7.76 -13.36 3.48
N ALA A 177 6.45 -13.08 3.38
CA ALA A 177 5.48 -14.07 2.95
C ALA A 177 5.79 -14.60 1.54
N LEU A 178 6.21 -13.74 0.61
CA LEU A 178 6.65 -14.17 -0.72
C LEU A 178 7.87 -15.10 -0.65
N LEU A 179 8.90 -14.76 0.13
CA LEU A 179 10.07 -15.64 0.30
C LEU A 179 9.68 -17.00 0.88
N GLY A 180 8.81 -17.01 1.91
CA GLY A 180 8.29 -18.23 2.51
C GLY A 180 7.51 -19.10 1.51
N LEU A 181 6.61 -18.50 0.72
CA LEU A 181 5.82 -19.21 -0.30
C LEU A 181 6.69 -19.72 -1.45
N VAL A 182 7.70 -18.97 -1.87
CA VAL A 182 8.69 -19.43 -2.85
C VAL A 182 9.49 -20.61 -2.30
N GLY A 183 9.85 -20.58 -1.03
CA GLY A 183 10.55 -21.69 -0.38
C GLY A 183 9.71 -22.94 -0.25
N LEU A 184 8.45 -22.79 0.17
CA LEU A 184 7.50 -23.89 0.19
C LEU A 184 7.29 -24.48 -1.21
N GLY A 185 7.08 -23.62 -2.22
CA GLY A 185 6.95 -24.04 -3.61
C GLY A 185 8.17 -24.80 -4.13
N THR A 186 9.37 -24.31 -3.81
CA THR A 186 10.64 -24.94 -4.20
C THR A 186 10.81 -26.31 -3.52
N LEU A 187 10.46 -26.40 -2.24
CA LEU A 187 10.49 -27.65 -1.46
C LEU A 187 9.55 -28.71 -2.06
N LEU A 188 8.34 -28.31 -2.47
CA LEU A 188 7.34 -29.19 -3.08
C LEU A 188 7.72 -29.60 -4.51
N ASP A 189 8.41 -28.73 -5.27
CA ASP A 189 8.91 -29.01 -6.62
C ASP A 189 10.11 -29.98 -6.62
N HIS A 190 10.95 -29.95 -5.58
CA HIS A 190 12.20 -30.71 -5.48
C HIS A 190 12.04 -32.22 -5.74
N PRO A 191 11.17 -32.98 -5.02
CA PRO A 191 11.02 -34.42 -5.24
C PRO A 191 10.35 -34.75 -6.59
N ARG A 192 9.49 -33.87 -7.12
CA ARG A 192 8.76 -34.11 -8.37
C ARG A 192 9.68 -33.99 -9.59
N ARG A 193 10.57 -32.99 -9.58
CA ARG A 193 11.57 -32.80 -10.64
C ARG A 193 12.63 -33.91 -10.65
N ALA A 194 13.03 -34.38 -9.46
CA ALA A 194 13.93 -35.53 -9.33
C ALA A 194 13.31 -36.82 -9.91
N ARG A 195 12.02 -37.09 -9.64
CA ARG A 195 11.29 -38.25 -10.18
C ARG A 195 11.03 -38.19 -11.68
N ALA A 196 10.84 -36.98 -12.23
CA ALA A 196 10.57 -36.78 -13.66
C ALA A 196 11.83 -36.88 -14.56
N GLY A 197 12.98 -37.29 -14.02
CA GLY A 197 14.25 -37.33 -14.75
C GLY A 197 14.72 -35.94 -15.21
N TRP A 198 14.12 -34.86 -14.68
CA TRP A 198 14.36 -33.50 -15.14
C TRP A 198 15.74 -33.06 -14.66
N ARG A 199 16.71 -32.99 -15.60
CA ARG A 199 18.05 -32.47 -15.36
C ARG A 199 18.15 -31.05 -15.91
N PRO A 200 17.74 -30.00 -15.18
CA PRO A 200 18.09 -28.65 -15.58
C PRO A 200 19.61 -28.50 -15.46
N GLY A 201 20.26 -28.00 -16.52
CA GLY A 201 21.71 -27.94 -16.73
C GLY A 201 22.54 -27.11 -15.74
N ALA A 202 22.17 -26.99 -14.47
CA ALA A 202 23.01 -26.33 -13.46
C ALA A 202 22.77 -26.75 -12.00
N TRP A 203 21.94 -27.76 -11.71
CA TRP A 203 21.64 -28.12 -10.31
C TRP A 203 21.67 -29.63 -10.08
N ARG A 204 22.60 -30.07 -9.23
CA ARG A 204 22.53 -31.38 -8.60
C ARG A 204 21.38 -31.35 -7.57
N PRO A 205 20.42 -32.28 -7.60
CA PRO A 205 19.41 -32.39 -6.55
C PRO A 205 20.11 -32.56 -5.20
N GLY A 206 19.82 -31.68 -4.24
CA GLY A 206 20.50 -31.63 -2.93
C GLY A 206 20.02 -30.48 -2.06
N ALA A 207 20.15 -30.61 -0.73
CA ALA A 207 19.60 -29.67 0.26
C ALA A 207 20.18 -28.24 0.23
N ARG A 208 21.37 -28.06 -0.37
CA ARG A 208 22.15 -26.79 -0.33
C ARG A 208 21.36 -25.55 -0.70
N PRO A 209 20.44 -25.58 -1.66
CA PRO A 209 19.78 -24.35 -2.05
C PRO A 209 18.49 -24.04 -1.31
N LEU A 210 17.84 -25.05 -0.76
CA LEU A 210 16.82 -24.85 0.26
C LEU A 210 17.46 -24.22 1.50
N LEU A 211 18.66 -24.67 1.88
CA LEU A 211 19.46 -24.03 2.93
C LEU A 211 19.85 -22.59 2.55
N ALA A 212 20.26 -22.34 1.30
CA ALA A 212 20.55 -20.98 0.85
C ALA A 212 19.31 -20.07 0.89
N LEU A 213 18.13 -20.58 0.51
CA LEU A 213 16.88 -19.81 0.63
C LEU A 213 16.53 -19.55 2.09
N GLY A 214 16.68 -20.56 2.95
CA GLY A 214 16.48 -20.43 4.38
C GLY A 214 17.39 -19.37 4.97
N ALA A 215 18.68 -19.40 4.62
CA ALA A 215 19.66 -18.40 5.05
C ALA A 215 19.33 -16.99 4.54
N ILE A 216 18.93 -16.84 3.27
CA ILE A 216 18.49 -15.54 2.71
C ILE A 216 17.22 -15.05 3.41
N GLY A 217 16.27 -15.95 3.69
CA GLY A 217 15.04 -15.62 4.42
C GLY A 217 15.33 -15.17 5.85
N LEU A 218 16.19 -15.88 6.58
CA LEU A 218 16.61 -15.49 7.93
C LEU A 218 17.38 -14.17 7.92
N ALA A 219 18.28 -13.96 6.96
CA ALA A 219 19.00 -12.71 6.78
C ALA A 219 18.03 -11.55 6.44
N ALA A 220 17.02 -11.79 5.62
CA ALA A 220 15.97 -10.82 5.32
C ALA A 220 15.16 -10.45 6.58
N VAL A 221 14.78 -11.42 7.41
CA VAL A 221 14.12 -11.18 8.71
C VAL A 221 15.02 -10.35 9.62
N GLY A 222 16.29 -10.75 9.80
CA GLY A 222 17.25 -10.00 10.62
C GLY A 222 17.49 -8.58 10.11
N ALA A 223 17.52 -8.39 8.79
CA ALA A 223 17.68 -7.09 8.17
C ALA A 223 16.51 -6.13 8.47
N THR A 224 15.31 -6.63 8.75
CA THR A 224 14.18 -5.77 9.17
C THR A 224 14.43 -5.06 10.49
N PHE A 225 15.37 -5.54 11.31
CA PHE A 225 15.75 -4.88 12.57
C PHE A 225 16.67 -3.69 12.36
N ALA A 226 17.19 -3.46 11.14
CA ALA A 226 18.03 -2.31 10.81
C ALA A 226 17.20 -1.02 10.65
N THR A 227 16.34 -0.75 11.62
CA THR A 227 15.51 0.45 11.73
C THR A 227 15.78 1.11 13.10
N PRO A 228 15.45 2.40 13.29
CA PRO A 228 15.51 3.04 14.60
C PRO A 228 14.69 2.33 15.69
N LEU A 229 13.68 1.54 15.30
CA LEU A 229 12.85 0.76 16.22
C LEU A 229 13.49 -0.58 16.62
N GLY A 230 14.54 -1.02 15.93
CA GLY A 230 15.14 -2.34 16.15
C GLY A 230 14.10 -3.46 16.01
N PRO A 231 14.07 -4.44 16.93
CA PRO A 231 13.06 -5.51 16.94
C PRO A 231 11.61 -5.03 17.09
N ARG A 232 11.40 -3.83 17.64
CA ARG A 232 10.06 -3.27 17.91
C ARG A 232 9.30 -2.90 16.63
N VAL A 233 9.96 -2.93 15.47
CA VAL A 233 9.31 -2.87 14.16
C VAL A 233 8.22 -3.95 14.01
N TRP A 234 8.37 -5.10 14.67
CA TRP A 234 7.35 -6.15 14.66
C TRP A 234 6.19 -5.86 15.61
N THR A 235 6.45 -5.20 16.75
CA THR A 235 5.39 -4.67 17.62
C THR A 235 4.50 -3.69 16.85
N TYR A 236 5.10 -2.84 16.00
CA TYR A 236 4.37 -2.00 15.07
C TYR A 236 3.50 -2.83 14.11
N VAL A 237 4.02 -3.89 13.49
CA VAL A 237 3.21 -4.78 12.63
C VAL A 237 2.03 -5.38 13.40
N TRP A 238 2.21 -5.72 14.68
CA TRP A 238 1.15 -6.27 15.52
C TRP A 238 0.05 -5.27 15.89
N SER A 239 0.31 -3.96 15.88
CA SER A 239 -0.69 -2.93 16.23
C SER A 239 -1.89 -2.92 15.28
N PHE A 240 -1.71 -3.40 14.04
CA PHE A 240 -2.78 -3.54 13.06
C PHE A 240 -3.82 -4.62 13.39
N ARG A 241 -3.65 -5.38 14.48
CA ARG A 241 -4.70 -6.24 15.04
C ARG A 241 -5.77 -5.46 15.84
N ASN A 242 -5.65 -4.14 15.95
CA ASN A 242 -6.65 -3.30 16.59
C ASN A 242 -8.02 -3.43 15.88
N PRO A 243 -9.05 -4.01 16.53
CA PRO A 243 -10.34 -4.28 15.90
C PRO A 243 -11.11 -3.00 15.54
N ALA A 244 -10.77 -1.87 16.19
CA ALA A 244 -11.41 -0.59 15.95
C ALA A 244 -10.90 0.12 14.69
N LEU A 245 -9.86 -0.37 14.01
CA LEU A 245 -9.41 0.22 12.73
C LEU A 245 -10.54 0.26 11.68
N SER A 246 -11.47 -0.71 11.75
CA SER A 246 -12.65 -0.80 10.88
C SER A 246 -13.60 0.41 10.96
N VAL A 247 -13.58 1.18 12.07
CA VAL A 247 -14.39 2.40 12.21
C VAL A 247 -13.82 3.56 11.38
N ALA A 248 -12.52 3.50 11.08
CA ALA A 248 -11.78 4.52 10.36
C ALA A 248 -11.52 4.15 8.90
N THR A 249 -11.22 2.88 8.63
CA THR A 249 -10.88 2.38 7.29
C THR A 249 -11.33 0.93 7.09
N GLN A 250 -11.78 0.61 5.88
CA GLN A 250 -12.19 -0.75 5.49
C GLN A 250 -11.04 -1.57 4.91
N GLU A 251 -9.86 -0.98 4.71
CA GLU A 251 -8.73 -1.66 4.04
C GLU A 251 -8.26 -2.91 4.80
N TRP A 252 -8.43 -2.95 6.12
CA TRP A 252 -8.07 -4.10 6.94
C TRP A 252 -9.16 -5.18 7.02
N ALA A 253 -10.38 -4.88 6.58
CA ALA A 253 -11.47 -5.84 6.57
C ALA A 253 -11.24 -6.96 5.55
N PRO A 254 -11.88 -8.12 5.73
CA PRO A 254 -11.91 -9.18 4.72
C PRO A 254 -12.42 -8.68 3.36
N ALA A 255 -11.89 -9.25 2.28
CA ALA A 255 -12.32 -8.86 0.92
C ALA A 255 -13.75 -9.26 0.60
N ILE A 256 -14.33 -10.22 1.34
CA ILE A 256 -15.74 -10.62 1.16
C ILE A 256 -16.73 -9.46 1.34
N HIS A 257 -16.33 -8.39 2.02
CA HIS A 257 -17.15 -7.17 2.17
C HIS A 257 -17.05 -6.23 0.94
N SER A 258 -16.27 -6.58 -0.08
CA SER A 258 -16.09 -5.81 -1.30
C SER A 258 -16.34 -6.70 -2.53
N PRO A 259 -17.52 -6.61 -3.16
CA PRO A 259 -17.85 -7.38 -4.36
C PRO A 259 -16.84 -7.20 -5.50
N LEU A 260 -16.28 -5.99 -5.66
CA LEU A 260 -15.29 -5.69 -6.68
C LEU A 260 -13.95 -6.39 -6.43
N ILE A 261 -13.50 -6.44 -5.17
CA ILE A 261 -12.26 -7.16 -4.83
C ILE A 261 -12.47 -8.67 -4.98
N MET A 262 -13.64 -9.19 -4.59
CA MET A 262 -13.96 -10.61 -4.79
C MET A 262 -14.03 -10.99 -6.27
N LEU A 263 -14.59 -10.12 -7.12
CA LEU A 263 -14.55 -10.31 -8.57
C LEU A 263 -13.10 -10.35 -9.09
N TYR A 264 -12.24 -9.43 -8.63
CA TYR A 264 -10.82 -9.43 -8.99
C TYR A 264 -10.12 -10.72 -8.53
N VAL A 265 -10.34 -11.17 -7.30
CA VAL A 265 -9.81 -12.43 -6.77
C VAL A 265 -10.29 -13.62 -7.62
N ALA A 266 -11.56 -13.67 -8.01
CA ALA A 266 -12.10 -14.73 -8.84
C ALA A 266 -11.43 -14.77 -10.23
N VAL A 267 -11.29 -13.61 -10.89
CA VAL A 267 -10.59 -13.50 -12.18
C VAL A 267 -9.13 -13.92 -12.06
N ALA A 268 -8.44 -13.50 -11.00
CA ALA A 268 -7.05 -13.87 -10.73
C ALA A 268 -6.91 -15.38 -10.44
N ALA A 269 -7.84 -15.99 -9.70
CA ALA A 269 -7.88 -17.42 -9.42
C ALA A 269 -8.13 -18.25 -10.69
N ILE A 270 -9.10 -17.84 -11.52
CA ILE A 270 -9.38 -18.49 -12.82
C ILE A 270 -8.15 -18.39 -13.73
N THR A 271 -7.54 -17.22 -13.83
CA THR A 271 -6.31 -17.01 -14.61
C THR A 271 -5.18 -17.89 -14.10
N THR A 272 -5.06 -18.03 -12.77
CA THR A 272 -4.06 -18.89 -12.14
C THR A 272 -4.26 -20.35 -12.53
N GLY A 273 -5.48 -20.85 -12.40
CA GLY A 273 -5.83 -22.22 -12.80
C GLY A 273 -5.60 -22.47 -14.29
N TRP A 274 -5.97 -21.51 -15.14
CA TRP A 274 -5.78 -21.58 -16.58
C TRP A 274 -4.29 -21.61 -16.97
N LEU A 275 -3.48 -20.65 -16.53
CA LEU A 275 -2.04 -20.60 -16.83
C LEU A 275 -1.31 -21.83 -16.33
N TRP A 276 -1.59 -22.27 -15.10
CA TRP A 276 -0.96 -23.44 -14.54
C TRP A 276 -1.34 -24.72 -15.30
N ARG A 277 -2.61 -24.87 -15.70
CA ARG A 277 -3.06 -26.02 -16.51
C ARG A 277 -2.46 -26.01 -17.91
N ALA A 278 -2.31 -24.84 -18.52
CA ALA A 278 -1.71 -24.66 -19.83
C ALA A 278 -0.18 -24.86 -19.82
N THR A 279 0.47 -24.84 -18.66
CA THR A 279 1.90 -25.10 -18.55
C THR A 279 2.20 -26.58 -18.84
N PRO A 280 3.19 -26.91 -19.71
CA PRO A 280 3.59 -28.28 -19.99
C PRO A 280 4.04 -29.04 -18.73
N ARG A 281 3.92 -30.37 -18.74
CA ARG A 281 4.40 -31.20 -17.65
C ARG A 281 5.94 -31.36 -17.74
N PRO A 282 6.65 -31.44 -16.60
CA PRO A 282 6.16 -31.29 -15.23
C PRO A 282 5.83 -29.83 -14.89
N ARG A 283 4.63 -29.58 -14.36
CA ARG A 283 4.17 -28.23 -14.03
C ARG A 283 4.89 -27.68 -12.80
N PRO A 284 5.39 -26.44 -12.82
CA PRO A 284 6.02 -25.83 -11.67
C PRO A 284 4.96 -25.51 -10.60
N LEU A 285 5.21 -25.90 -9.36
CA LEU A 285 4.34 -25.60 -8.22
C LEU A 285 4.67 -24.27 -7.59
N THR A 286 5.92 -23.84 -7.64
CA THR A 286 6.34 -22.57 -7.05
C THR A 286 5.46 -21.38 -7.44
N PRO A 287 5.22 -21.09 -8.74
CA PRO A 287 4.33 -19.99 -9.12
C PRO A 287 2.86 -20.21 -8.72
N LEU A 288 2.39 -21.46 -8.66
CA LEU A 288 1.04 -21.78 -8.19
C LEU A 288 0.89 -21.52 -6.69
N VAL A 289 1.83 -21.99 -5.86
CA VAL A 289 1.83 -21.80 -4.40
C VAL A 289 1.88 -20.31 -4.05
N VAL A 290 2.72 -19.54 -4.76
CA VAL A 290 2.78 -18.09 -4.60
C VAL A 290 1.45 -17.44 -4.97
N ALA A 291 0.88 -17.75 -6.14
CA ALA A 291 -0.39 -17.17 -6.57
C ALA A 291 -1.54 -17.51 -5.61
N VAL A 292 -1.67 -18.77 -5.20
CA VAL A 292 -2.70 -19.22 -4.24
C VAL A 292 -2.51 -18.56 -2.87
N GLY A 293 -1.27 -18.46 -2.38
CA GLY A 293 -0.98 -17.79 -1.11
C GLY A 293 -1.40 -16.32 -1.12
N PHE A 294 -1.08 -15.57 -2.19
CA PHE A 294 -1.47 -14.17 -2.30
C PHE A 294 -2.96 -13.96 -2.61
N LEU A 295 -3.63 -14.91 -3.27
CA LEU A 295 -5.09 -14.94 -3.37
C LEU A 295 -5.71 -15.07 -1.97
N ALA A 296 -5.24 -16.01 -1.15
CA ALA A 296 -5.72 -16.20 0.21
C ALA A 296 -5.47 -14.96 1.09
N LEU A 297 -4.27 -14.36 1.01
CA LEU A 297 -3.97 -13.11 1.72
C LEU A 297 -4.88 -11.95 1.27
N THR A 298 -5.21 -11.87 -0.01
CA THR A 298 -6.15 -10.87 -0.54
C THR A 298 -7.58 -11.11 -0.05
N VAL A 299 -8.02 -12.36 0.03
CA VAL A 299 -9.32 -12.70 0.63
C VAL A 299 -9.36 -12.31 2.10
N TYR A 300 -8.28 -12.58 2.83
CA TYR A 300 -8.14 -12.28 4.25
C TYR A 300 -8.20 -10.77 4.55
N SER A 301 -7.61 -9.93 3.70
CA SER A 301 -7.60 -8.48 3.91
C SER A 301 -7.52 -7.71 2.60
N GLN A 302 -8.40 -6.72 2.43
CA GLN A 302 -8.46 -5.85 1.24
C GLN A 302 -7.13 -5.13 0.97
N ARG A 303 -6.35 -4.83 2.02
CA ARG A 303 -5.05 -4.17 1.92
C ARG A 303 -4.04 -4.97 1.08
N ASN A 304 -4.20 -6.29 0.95
CA ASN A 304 -3.30 -7.14 0.19
C ASN A 304 -3.53 -7.11 -1.34
N VAL A 305 -4.57 -6.40 -1.84
CA VAL A 305 -4.78 -6.17 -3.28
C VAL A 305 -3.54 -5.54 -3.95
N VAL A 306 -2.80 -4.71 -3.22
CA VAL A 306 -1.56 -4.07 -3.71
C VAL A 306 -0.47 -5.09 -4.07
N LEU A 307 -0.51 -6.31 -3.52
CA LEU A 307 0.51 -7.33 -3.74
C LEU A 307 0.10 -8.36 -4.80
N LEU A 308 -1.21 -8.58 -4.98
CA LEU A 308 -1.72 -9.61 -5.90
C LEU A 308 -1.39 -9.29 -7.38
N GLY A 309 -1.51 -8.04 -7.82
CA GLY A 309 -1.23 -7.64 -9.20
C GLY A 309 0.20 -7.98 -9.64
N PRO A 310 1.25 -7.57 -8.90
CA PRO A 310 2.62 -7.98 -9.15
C PRO A 310 2.81 -9.51 -9.21
N VAL A 311 2.14 -10.25 -8.31
CA VAL A 311 2.16 -11.73 -8.30
C VAL A 311 1.54 -12.32 -9.56
N MET A 312 0.44 -11.74 -10.07
CA MET A 312 -0.17 -12.18 -11.32
C MET A 312 0.77 -11.97 -12.52
N VAL A 313 1.51 -10.86 -12.56
CA VAL A 313 2.51 -10.64 -13.62
C VAL A 313 3.69 -11.61 -13.49
N TYR A 314 4.14 -11.89 -12.26
CA TYR A 314 5.12 -12.93 -11.98
C TYR A 314 4.65 -14.32 -12.46
N LEU A 315 3.40 -14.67 -12.21
CA LEU A 315 2.79 -15.92 -12.67
C LEU A 315 2.79 -16.02 -14.19
N ILE A 316 2.42 -14.94 -14.89
CA ILE A 316 2.47 -14.87 -16.37
C ILE A 316 3.91 -15.06 -16.85
N ALA A 317 4.88 -14.38 -16.22
CA ALA A 317 6.29 -14.50 -16.61
C ALA A 317 6.79 -15.96 -16.54
N GLN A 318 6.37 -16.70 -15.50
CA GLN A 318 6.79 -18.09 -15.26
C GLN A 318 6.01 -19.13 -16.08
N CYS A 319 4.70 -18.95 -16.26
CA CYS A 319 3.82 -20.00 -16.78
C CYS A 319 3.35 -19.77 -18.22
N ALA A 320 3.32 -18.52 -18.70
CA ALA A 320 2.86 -18.26 -20.06
C ALA A 320 3.89 -18.78 -21.09
N PRO A 321 3.44 -19.39 -22.21
CA PRO A 321 4.34 -19.85 -23.25
C PRO A 321 5.07 -18.66 -23.87
N GLU A 322 6.32 -18.89 -24.28
CA GLU A 322 7.03 -17.90 -25.08
C GLU A 322 6.39 -17.84 -26.47
N ARG A 323 6.21 -16.62 -26.96
CA ARG A 323 5.73 -16.36 -28.30
C ARG A 323 6.66 -15.33 -28.90
N ALA A 324 7.21 -15.63 -30.08
CA ALA A 324 7.94 -14.65 -30.86
C ALA A 324 7.07 -13.38 -30.95
N LEU A 325 7.64 -12.24 -30.54
CA LEU A 325 6.98 -10.96 -30.69
C LEU A 325 6.81 -10.72 -32.19
N ALA A 326 5.62 -10.98 -32.73
CA ALA A 326 5.24 -10.32 -33.98
C ALA A 326 5.35 -8.82 -33.72
N ALA A 327 6.05 -8.09 -34.60
CA ALA A 327 6.17 -6.64 -34.48
C ALA A 327 4.78 -6.06 -34.21
N PRO A 328 4.61 -5.27 -33.13
CA PRO A 328 3.29 -4.79 -32.78
C PRO A 328 2.72 -3.99 -33.95
N ARG A 329 1.59 -4.46 -34.51
CA ARG A 329 0.85 -3.66 -35.49
C ARG A 329 0.52 -2.33 -34.81
N ARG A 330 0.91 -1.20 -35.42
CA ARG A 330 0.76 0.15 -34.84
C ARG A 330 -0.66 0.39 -34.28
N GLY A 331 -1.68 -0.18 -34.92
CA GLY A 331 -3.08 -0.14 -34.47
C GLY A 331 -3.35 -0.86 -33.14
N ALA A 332 -2.70 -1.98 -32.83
CA ALA A 332 -2.92 -2.70 -31.57
C ALA A 332 -2.31 -1.96 -30.37
N VAL A 333 -1.18 -1.27 -30.56
CA VAL A 333 -0.58 -0.39 -29.54
C VAL A 333 -1.46 0.84 -29.33
N ALA A 334 -2.00 1.41 -30.41
CA ALA A 334 -2.94 2.52 -30.33
C ALA A 334 -4.22 2.12 -29.60
N VAL A 335 -4.82 0.96 -29.90
CA VAL A 335 -6.05 0.47 -29.24
C VAL A 335 -5.81 0.17 -27.75
N VAL A 336 -4.70 -0.47 -27.38
CA VAL A 336 -4.36 -0.70 -25.96
C VAL A 336 -4.08 0.62 -25.25
N GLY A 337 -3.41 1.56 -25.92
CA GLY A 337 -3.19 2.92 -25.42
C GLY A 337 -4.51 3.67 -25.18
N VAL A 338 -5.41 3.66 -26.16
CA VAL A 338 -6.74 4.28 -26.08
C VAL A 338 -7.61 3.61 -25.03
N ALA A 339 -7.60 2.27 -24.93
CA ALA A 339 -8.33 1.55 -23.89
C ALA A 339 -7.80 1.85 -22.49
N ALA A 340 -6.48 1.98 -22.32
CA ALA A 340 -5.88 2.40 -21.06
C ALA A 340 -6.20 3.87 -20.71
N VAL A 341 -6.21 4.76 -21.71
CA VAL A 341 -6.64 6.17 -21.56
C VAL A 341 -8.12 6.25 -21.20
N ALA A 342 -8.98 5.51 -21.90
CA ALA A 342 -10.41 5.47 -21.66
C ALA A 342 -10.75 4.84 -20.30
N ALA A 343 -10.08 3.74 -19.91
CA ALA A 343 -10.23 3.16 -18.58
C ALA A 343 -9.74 4.10 -17.48
N GLY A 344 -8.63 4.81 -17.72
CA GLY A 344 -8.15 5.88 -16.84
C GLY A 344 -9.12 7.04 -16.72
N ALA A 345 -9.74 7.47 -17.83
CA ALA A 345 -10.72 8.55 -17.86
C ALA A 345 -12.05 8.13 -17.20
N VAL A 346 -12.59 6.95 -17.50
CA VAL A 346 -13.78 6.41 -16.85
C VAL A 346 -13.55 6.25 -15.34
N TRP A 347 -12.36 5.80 -14.93
CA TRP A 347 -12.02 5.75 -13.51
C TRP A 347 -11.91 7.16 -12.89
N ALA A 348 -11.25 8.11 -13.55
CA ALA A 348 -11.08 9.49 -13.04
C ALA A 348 -12.41 10.27 -12.94
N PHE A 349 -13.33 10.06 -13.88
CA PHE A 349 -14.53 10.89 -14.02
C PHE A 349 -15.84 10.21 -13.59
N ALA A 350 -15.93 8.87 -13.61
CA ALA A 350 -17.17 8.16 -13.32
C ALA A 350 -17.11 7.26 -12.07
N LEU A 351 -16.01 6.55 -11.84
CA LEU A 351 -15.95 5.52 -10.79
C LEU A 351 -15.20 5.96 -9.53
N GLY A 352 -14.13 6.74 -9.68
CA GLY A 352 -13.24 7.15 -8.60
C GLY A 352 -12.63 5.97 -7.82
N PRO A 353 -11.70 6.23 -6.89
CA PRO A 353 -11.37 5.25 -5.86
C PRO A 353 -12.60 4.92 -5.02
N ALA A 354 -12.54 3.84 -4.23
CA ALA A 354 -13.48 3.65 -3.13
C ALA A 354 -13.67 4.98 -2.41
N ARG A 355 -14.92 5.38 -2.18
CA ARG A 355 -15.25 6.60 -1.44
C ARG A 355 -14.75 6.44 0.00
N THR A 356 -13.46 6.61 0.23
CA THR A 356 -12.96 6.98 1.56
C THR A 356 -13.68 8.27 1.94
N ALA A 357 -14.09 8.37 3.20
CA ALA A 357 -14.94 9.45 3.69
C ALA A 357 -14.46 10.78 3.08
N PRO A 358 -15.29 11.47 2.29
CA PRO A 358 -14.77 12.46 1.37
C PRO A 358 -13.99 13.52 2.16
N TYR A 359 -12.74 13.75 1.76
CA TYR A 359 -11.86 14.69 2.44
C TYR A 359 -12.40 16.11 2.27
N LEU A 360 -12.48 16.84 3.37
CA LEU A 360 -12.93 18.22 3.35
C LEU A 360 -11.88 19.07 2.65
N LYS A 361 -12.29 19.88 1.67
CA LYS A 361 -11.32 20.58 0.83
C LYS A 361 -10.74 21.79 1.59
N PRO A 362 -9.67 22.41 1.05
CA PRO A 362 -8.92 23.45 1.74
C PRO A 362 -9.77 24.62 2.25
N ARG A 363 -10.88 24.97 1.57
CA ARG A 363 -11.68 26.15 1.91
C ARG A 363 -12.29 26.07 3.31
N LEU A 364 -12.91 24.95 3.68
CA LEU A 364 -13.44 24.78 5.03
C LEU A 364 -12.30 24.77 6.06
N MET A 365 -11.16 24.17 5.72
CA MET A 365 -10.02 24.09 6.62
C MET A 365 -9.34 25.44 6.84
N ASP A 366 -9.29 26.30 5.82
CA ASP A 366 -8.82 27.68 5.95
C ASP A 366 -9.74 28.52 6.85
N VAL A 367 -11.04 28.19 6.92
CA VAL A 367 -11.96 28.80 7.90
C VAL A 367 -11.67 28.27 9.31
N VAL A 368 -11.51 26.95 9.48
CA VAL A 368 -11.16 26.35 10.77
C VAL A 368 -9.87 26.92 11.34
N LEU A 369 -8.84 27.11 10.51
CA LEU A 369 -7.56 27.66 10.95
C LEU A 369 -7.61 29.16 11.26
N ARG A 370 -8.50 29.92 10.60
CA ARG A 370 -8.72 31.35 10.90
C ARG A 370 -9.63 31.57 12.10
N HIS A 371 -10.52 30.62 12.39
CA HIS A 371 -11.47 30.66 13.49
C HIS A 371 -11.37 29.36 14.31
N PRO A 372 -10.23 29.11 14.97
CA PRO A 372 -10.09 27.93 15.82
C PRO A 372 -11.07 28.02 17.01
N PRO A 373 -11.43 26.88 17.64
CA PRO A 373 -12.26 26.92 18.83
C PRO A 373 -11.55 27.67 19.96
N ALA A 374 -12.32 28.24 20.89
CA ALA A 374 -11.84 28.98 22.05
C ALA A 374 -11.20 28.06 23.12
N GLY A 375 -10.13 27.36 22.72
CA GLY A 375 -9.48 26.28 23.46
C GLY A 375 -10.02 24.89 23.08
N GLY A 376 -9.39 23.84 23.63
CA GLY A 376 -9.78 22.46 23.39
C GLY A 376 -9.34 21.87 22.04
N ARG A 377 -9.86 20.68 21.72
CA ARG A 377 -9.48 19.91 20.52
C ARG A 377 -10.53 19.96 19.44
N ILE A 378 -10.08 19.74 18.21
CA ILE A 378 -10.92 19.59 17.02
C ILE A 378 -11.10 18.10 16.71
N ALA A 379 -12.34 17.62 16.73
CA ALA A 379 -12.69 16.28 16.27
C ALA A 379 -12.96 16.29 14.77
N SER A 380 -12.23 15.47 14.01
CA SER A 380 -12.48 15.21 12.60
C SER A 380 -12.04 13.80 12.22
N VAL A 381 -12.33 13.41 10.97
CA VAL A 381 -11.76 12.19 10.40
C VAL A 381 -10.24 12.32 10.32
N ALA A 382 -9.53 11.21 10.54
CA ALA A 382 -8.08 11.14 10.69
C ALA A 382 -7.29 12.03 9.72
N GLY A 383 -7.55 11.91 8.41
CA GLY A 383 -6.76 12.66 7.45
C GLY A 383 -7.12 14.14 7.29
N VAL A 384 -8.31 14.58 7.73
CA VAL A 384 -8.60 16.01 7.87
C VAL A 384 -7.79 16.59 9.03
N SER A 385 -7.69 15.85 10.14
CA SER A 385 -6.81 16.22 11.25
C SER A 385 -5.34 16.25 10.82
N SER A 386 -4.86 15.26 10.05
CA SER A 386 -3.51 15.27 9.50
C SER A 386 -3.26 16.49 8.60
N TYR A 387 -4.25 16.92 7.81
CA TYR A 387 -4.16 18.16 7.04
C TYR A 387 -4.04 19.42 7.92
N LEU A 388 -4.84 19.51 9.00
CA LEU A 388 -4.74 20.60 9.97
C LEU A 388 -3.36 20.65 10.60
N LEU A 389 -2.82 19.49 11.04
CA LEU A 389 -1.46 19.39 11.59
C LEU A 389 -0.37 19.77 10.58
N TRP A 390 -0.54 19.40 9.30
CA TRP A 390 0.34 19.85 8.24
C TRP A 390 0.32 21.38 8.09
N ARG A 391 -0.86 22.00 8.08
CA ARG A 391 -1.00 23.46 7.93
C ARG A 391 -0.58 24.22 9.19
N SER A 392 -0.76 23.64 10.37
CA SER A 392 -0.41 24.20 11.67
C SER A 392 -0.13 23.07 12.67
N SER A 393 1.15 22.83 12.95
CA SER A 393 1.61 21.71 13.82
C SER A 393 1.11 21.80 15.26
N HIS A 394 0.67 22.98 15.70
CA HIS A 394 0.19 23.23 17.05
C HIS A 394 -1.33 23.13 17.19
N THR A 395 -2.06 22.88 16.09
CA THR A 395 -3.53 22.79 16.13
C THR A 395 -3.97 21.54 16.89
N PRO A 396 -4.65 21.65 18.04
CA PRO A 396 -5.04 20.49 18.82
C PRO A 396 -6.15 19.71 18.12
N VAL A 397 -5.90 18.43 17.83
CA VAL A 397 -6.84 17.53 17.16
C VAL A 397 -7.13 16.33 18.06
N VAL A 398 -8.23 15.63 17.83
CA VAL A 398 -8.55 14.44 18.65
C VAL A 398 -7.71 13.24 18.20
N VAL A 399 -7.79 12.87 16.92
CA VAL A 399 -7.03 11.78 16.29
C VAL A 399 -6.41 12.26 14.99
N ASP A 400 -5.36 11.60 14.53
CA ASP A 400 -4.73 11.81 13.22
C ASP A 400 -4.67 10.50 12.40
N GLY A 401 -3.88 10.49 11.33
CA GLY A 401 -3.69 9.33 10.44
C GLY A 401 -2.95 8.13 11.03
N TRP A 402 -2.28 8.27 12.19
CA TRP A 402 -1.62 7.16 12.88
C TRP A 402 -2.61 6.31 13.68
N LEU A 403 -3.62 5.78 12.98
CA LEU A 403 -4.79 5.13 13.58
C LEU A 403 -4.43 3.98 14.53
N GLU A 404 -3.43 3.17 14.18
CA GLU A 404 -2.99 2.02 14.93
C GLU A 404 -2.35 2.35 16.29
N HIS A 405 -1.96 3.61 16.52
CA HIS A 405 -1.43 4.08 17.78
C HIS A 405 -2.53 4.33 18.84
N PHE A 406 -3.75 4.61 18.41
CA PHE A 406 -4.89 4.85 19.30
C PHE A 406 -5.51 3.55 19.81
N ARG A 407 -5.98 3.55 21.05
CA ARG A 407 -6.66 2.38 21.64
C ARG A 407 -8.02 2.12 20.99
N PRO A 408 -8.56 0.89 21.08
CA PRO A 408 -9.83 0.57 20.45
C PRO A 408 -11.04 1.40 20.93
N ASP A 409 -11.04 1.84 22.20
CA ASP A 409 -12.06 2.71 22.77
C ASP A 409 -11.88 4.17 22.30
N GLU A 410 -10.65 4.62 22.10
CA GLU A 410 -10.32 5.95 21.60
C GLU A 410 -10.76 6.15 20.15
N LEU A 411 -10.45 5.19 19.26
CA LEU A 411 -10.93 5.24 17.88
C LEU A 411 -12.46 5.22 17.81
N ARG A 412 -13.10 4.33 18.57
CA ARG A 412 -14.57 4.24 18.63
C ARG A 412 -15.20 5.52 19.20
N GLY A 413 -14.58 6.14 20.20
CA GLY A 413 -15.00 7.42 20.76
C GLY A 413 -14.88 8.55 19.75
N ALA A 414 -13.71 8.69 19.13
CA ALA A 414 -13.41 9.76 18.17
C ALA A 414 -14.36 9.73 16.97
N TYR A 415 -14.52 8.56 16.33
CA TYR A 415 -15.47 8.40 15.23
C TYR A 415 -16.93 8.42 15.71
N GLY A 416 -17.18 7.98 16.95
CA GLY A 416 -18.49 8.09 17.59
C GLY A 416 -18.97 9.54 17.69
N VAL A 417 -18.09 10.50 17.99
CA VAL A 417 -18.41 11.95 17.99
C VAL A 417 -18.83 12.40 16.59
N LEU A 418 -18.12 11.97 15.54
CA LEU A 418 -18.40 12.37 14.15
C LEU A 418 -19.75 11.84 13.63
N HIS A 419 -20.23 10.74 14.22
CA HIS A 419 -21.53 10.13 13.94
C HIS A 419 -22.59 10.43 15.01
N ALA A 420 -22.26 11.26 16.01
CA ALA A 420 -23.10 11.58 17.16
C ALA A 420 -23.71 10.34 17.84
N THR A 421 -22.93 9.27 18.02
CA THR A 421 -23.37 8.09 18.76
C THR A 421 -23.45 8.41 20.26
N PRO A 422 -24.38 7.82 21.03
CA PRO A 422 -24.49 8.09 22.48
C PRO A 422 -23.18 7.85 23.24
N ALA A 423 -22.42 6.81 22.88
CA ALA A 423 -21.11 6.55 23.46
C ALA A 423 -20.06 7.59 23.05
N GLY A 424 -20.08 8.03 21.80
CA GLY A 424 -19.17 9.06 21.28
C GLY A 424 -19.35 10.42 21.94
N LEU A 425 -20.61 10.85 22.16
CA LEU A 425 -20.90 12.15 22.76
C LEU A 425 -20.32 12.31 24.18
N ARG A 426 -20.15 11.20 24.94
CA ARG A 426 -19.49 11.21 26.26
C ARG A 426 -18.02 11.66 26.18
N TYR A 427 -17.38 11.49 25.03
CA TYR A 427 -15.99 11.88 24.83
C TYR A 427 -15.79 13.38 24.55
N ILE A 428 -16.87 14.12 24.26
CA ILE A 428 -16.80 15.57 24.02
C ILE A 428 -16.22 16.28 25.25
N GLN A 429 -16.77 16.02 26.43
CA GLN A 429 -16.28 16.62 27.66
C GLN A 429 -14.92 16.02 28.06
N ARG A 430 -14.79 14.68 28.00
CA ARG A 430 -13.58 13.96 28.44
C ARG A 430 -12.31 14.40 27.71
N TRP A 431 -12.38 14.69 26.41
CA TRP A 431 -11.23 15.13 25.62
C TRP A 431 -11.18 16.63 25.38
N GLY A 432 -12.11 17.39 25.97
CA GLY A 432 -12.21 18.83 25.77
C GLY A 432 -12.45 19.19 24.31
N ILE A 433 -13.35 18.48 23.62
CA ILE A 433 -13.68 18.74 22.23
C ILE A 433 -14.51 20.01 22.16
N ARG A 434 -13.99 21.01 21.45
CA ARG A 434 -14.63 22.31 21.26
C ARG A 434 -14.83 22.65 19.79
N GLY A 435 -14.14 21.97 18.90
CA GLY A 435 -14.41 22.00 17.46
C GLY A 435 -14.84 20.62 16.95
N VAL A 436 -15.84 20.57 16.08
CA VAL A 436 -16.19 19.34 15.35
C VAL A 436 -16.33 19.66 13.87
N ILE A 437 -15.68 18.85 13.05
CA ILE A 437 -15.74 18.95 11.61
C ILE A 437 -16.40 17.67 11.09
N THR A 438 -17.60 17.79 10.52
CA THR A 438 -18.41 16.64 10.06
C THR A 438 -19.16 16.94 8.76
N ARG A 439 -19.48 15.89 8.02
CA ARG A 439 -20.38 15.94 6.85
C ARG A 439 -21.79 15.46 7.16
N SER A 440 -22.01 14.87 8.33
CA SER A 440 -23.30 14.27 8.70
C SER A 440 -24.28 15.35 9.15
N PRO A 441 -25.38 15.60 8.41
CA PRO A 441 -26.39 16.57 8.83
C PRO A 441 -27.05 16.18 10.17
N LEU A 442 -27.13 14.87 10.45
CA LEU A 442 -27.63 14.36 11.72
C LEU A 442 -26.69 14.72 12.89
N THR A 443 -25.38 14.60 12.68
CA THR A 443 -24.37 14.99 13.67
C THR A 443 -24.43 16.49 13.92
N VAL A 444 -24.55 17.32 12.86
CA VAL A 444 -24.72 18.78 12.99
C VAL A 444 -25.92 19.11 13.88
N ARG A 445 -27.08 18.48 13.63
CA ARG A 445 -28.30 18.73 14.43
C ARG A 445 -28.12 18.35 15.90
N ARG A 446 -27.55 17.17 16.18
CA ARG A 446 -27.33 16.72 17.56
C ARG A 446 -26.35 17.63 18.31
N LEU A 447 -25.21 17.96 17.71
CA LEU A 447 -24.21 18.82 18.34
C LEU A 447 -24.72 20.25 18.61
N ARG A 448 -25.64 20.77 17.79
CA ARG A 448 -26.32 22.03 18.09
C ARG A 448 -27.15 21.98 19.37
N GLY A 449 -27.81 20.84 19.64
CA GLY A 449 -28.48 20.57 20.92
C GLY A 449 -27.50 20.54 22.10
N ASP A 450 -26.27 20.10 21.87
CA ASP A 450 -25.19 20.05 22.87
C ASP A 450 -24.37 21.36 22.97
N GLY A 451 -24.91 22.47 22.44
CA GLY A 451 -24.34 23.81 22.57
C GLY A 451 -23.27 24.20 21.54
N PHE A 452 -23.03 23.39 20.50
CA PHE A 452 -22.17 23.79 19.39
C PHE A 452 -22.89 24.73 18.41
N ARG A 453 -22.17 25.71 17.89
CA ARG A 453 -22.66 26.64 16.85
C ARG A 453 -21.99 26.34 15.52
N VAL A 454 -22.75 26.43 14.43
CA VAL A 454 -22.18 26.30 13.08
C VAL A 454 -21.39 27.57 12.79
N VAL A 455 -20.08 27.42 12.58
CA VAL A 455 -19.20 28.52 12.21
C VAL A 455 -19.15 28.66 10.69
N ALA A 456 -19.09 27.53 9.98
CA ALA A 456 -19.16 27.51 8.53
C ALA A 456 -19.76 26.21 8.01
N ALA A 457 -20.53 26.33 6.93
CA ALA A 457 -21.07 25.21 6.17
C ALA A 457 -20.71 25.42 4.69
N THR A 458 -20.19 24.39 4.07
CA THR A 458 -19.83 24.36 2.64
C THR A 458 -20.41 23.09 2.02
N SER A 459 -20.39 22.99 0.69
CA SER A 459 -20.69 21.72 0.00
C SER A 459 -19.73 20.58 0.39
N GLU A 460 -18.62 20.93 1.04
CA GLU A 460 -17.58 19.99 1.45
C GLU A 460 -17.94 19.42 2.82
N GLY A 461 -18.41 20.24 3.76
CA GLY A 461 -18.90 19.81 5.08
C GLY A 461 -19.16 20.99 6.00
N THR A 462 -19.39 20.69 7.28
CA THR A 462 -19.74 21.68 8.31
C THR A 462 -18.70 21.68 9.42
N TYR A 463 -18.26 22.88 9.79
CA TYR A 463 -17.47 23.13 10.99
C TYR A 463 -18.35 23.74 12.08
N LEU A 464 -18.37 23.09 13.23
CA LEU A 464 -19.03 23.56 14.44
C LEU A 464 -18.00 23.88 15.52
N SER A 465 -18.26 24.92 16.30
CA SER A 465 -17.44 25.31 17.46
C SER A 465 -18.31 25.62 18.66
N ARG A 466 -17.77 25.39 19.88
CA ARG A 466 -18.42 25.68 21.16
C ARG A 466 -17.51 26.47 22.08
#